data_AF-A0A257NHX6-F1
#
_entry.id   AF-A0A257NHX6-F1
#
_cell.length_a   1.000
_cell.length_b   1.000
_cell.length_c   1.000
_cell.angle_alpha   90.00
_cell.angle_beta   90.00
_cell.angle_gamma   90.00
#
_symmetry.space_group_name_H-M   'P 1'
#
loop_
_entity.id
_entity.type
_entity.pdbx_description
1 polymer ?
#
loop_
_entity_poly.entity_id
_entity_poly.type
_entity_poly.pdbx_seq_one_letter_code
_entity_poly.pdbx_strand_id
1 'polypeptide(L)'
;RLTTRMVSLFVVLALAPAVIVFYFSMQFLHQGIDSWFNVEIDRAMEDALELSQASLDQRMRWHLKQTQQLTEKLEDSSESLVTLEIENLREQSGASEMTLFSRQGRIIASSSINPGDILPSLPDEHIWLQLRQNAEYVAVAPIHEEELMIRVIVTVKAQEPQYLQALYPVPVRIADLADSVEFAFVRYQEMNFLRNSLKMSFSLALSLVLLMSLLAAIWVAFISIRNIIAPVKELVKGTQAVASGHYDQQLPVIAQDDLGFLVKSFNDMTHRIAVARDETRQAGFEVENQRAYLETILGNLTAGVISFDALYKIRTANQAAYRIFHIHVNQFIGYRADFIGTY
;
A
#
# COMPACT_ATOMS: atom_id res chain seq x y z
N ARG A 1 -5.47 -25.67 -19.64
CA ARG A 1 -4.03 -25.31 -19.81
C ARG A 1 -3.88 -23.97 -20.54
N LEU A 2 -4.29 -23.83 -21.81
CA LEU A 2 -4.18 -22.54 -22.54
C LEU A 2 -5.04 -21.42 -21.92
N THR A 3 -6.31 -21.72 -21.60
CA THR A 3 -7.25 -20.76 -20.97
C THR A 3 -6.72 -20.26 -19.63
N THR A 4 -6.25 -21.17 -18.78
CA THR A 4 -5.66 -20.85 -17.47
C THR A 4 -4.43 -19.95 -17.60
N ARG A 5 -3.56 -20.21 -18.59
CA ARG A 5 -2.34 -19.42 -18.84
C ARG A 5 -2.65 -18.01 -19.37
N MET A 6 -3.65 -17.89 -20.25
CA MET A 6 -4.12 -16.59 -20.75
C MET A 6 -4.74 -15.76 -19.63
N VAL A 7 -5.60 -16.37 -18.81
CA VAL A 7 -6.24 -15.72 -17.66
C VAL A 7 -5.21 -15.26 -16.64
N SER A 8 -4.23 -16.10 -16.30
CA SER A 8 -3.18 -15.69 -15.36
C SER A 8 -2.35 -14.52 -15.89
N LEU A 9 -2.03 -14.49 -17.19
CA LEU A 9 -1.34 -13.37 -17.82
C LEU A 9 -2.15 -12.08 -17.73
N PHE A 10 -3.46 -12.16 -18.02
CA PHE A 10 -4.35 -11.01 -17.98
C PHE A 10 -4.51 -10.45 -16.56
N VAL A 11 -4.68 -11.34 -15.57
CA VAL A 11 -4.80 -10.96 -14.16
C VAL A 11 -3.50 -10.32 -13.65
N VAL A 12 -2.34 -10.89 -13.97
CA VAL A 12 -1.04 -10.30 -13.58
C VAL A 12 -0.83 -8.94 -14.23
N LEU A 13 -1.13 -8.80 -15.53
CA LEU A 13 -1.01 -7.53 -16.25
C LEU A 13 -1.92 -6.45 -15.65
N ALA A 14 -3.14 -6.81 -15.24
CA ALA A 14 -4.09 -5.87 -14.64
C ALA A 14 -3.74 -5.51 -13.19
N LEU A 15 -3.23 -6.47 -12.39
CA LEU A 15 -2.96 -6.27 -10.97
C LEU A 15 -1.60 -5.64 -10.69
N ALA A 16 -0.57 -5.93 -11.49
CA ALA A 16 0.77 -5.44 -11.21
C ALA A 16 0.84 -3.91 -11.07
N PRO A 17 0.23 -3.09 -11.94
CA PRO A 17 0.21 -1.64 -11.78
C PRO A 17 -0.52 -1.20 -10.50
N ALA A 18 -1.66 -1.83 -10.18
CA ALA A 18 -2.45 -1.50 -9.00
C ALA A 18 -1.68 -1.77 -7.69
N VAL A 19 -0.96 -2.90 -7.63
CA VAL A 19 -0.10 -3.24 -6.48
C VAL A 19 1.07 -2.27 -6.35
N ILE A 20 1.69 -1.88 -7.45
CA ILE A 20 2.79 -0.89 -7.44
C ILE A 20 2.27 0.45 -6.90
N VAL A 21 1.15 0.94 -7.42
CA VAL A 21 0.54 2.20 -6.94
C VAL A 21 0.17 2.08 -5.47
N PHE A 22 -0.46 0.98 -5.05
CA PHE A 22 -0.79 0.74 -3.64
C PHE A 22 0.47 0.81 -2.76
N TYR A 23 1.54 0.12 -3.15
CA TYR A 23 2.80 0.11 -2.39
C TYR A 23 3.39 1.51 -2.24
N PHE A 24 3.53 2.25 -3.34
CA PHE A 24 4.08 3.60 -3.32
C PHE A 24 3.18 4.59 -2.57
N SER A 25 1.87 4.51 -2.75
CA SER A 25 0.92 5.35 -2.02
C SER A 25 0.95 5.06 -0.52
N MET A 26 1.02 3.79 -0.12
CA MET A 26 1.13 3.41 1.29
C MET A 26 2.46 3.91 1.90
N GLN A 27 3.57 3.73 1.18
CA GLN A 27 4.87 4.21 1.62
C GLN A 27 4.89 5.74 1.75
N PHE A 28 4.40 6.46 0.73
CA PHE A 28 4.31 7.91 0.74
C PHE A 28 3.40 8.41 1.86
N LEU A 29 2.27 7.73 2.10
CA LEU A 29 1.35 8.13 3.16
C LEU A 29 1.95 7.93 4.55
N HIS A 30 2.59 6.78 4.80
CA HIS A 30 3.28 6.57 6.07
C HIS A 30 4.41 7.57 6.28
N GLN A 31 5.31 7.73 5.29
CA GLN A 31 6.45 8.63 5.41
C GLN A 31 6.05 10.11 5.41
N GLY A 32 5.03 10.48 4.63
CA GLY A 32 4.52 11.84 4.53
C GLY A 32 3.78 12.27 5.79
N ILE A 33 2.93 11.41 6.35
CA ILE A 33 2.30 11.65 7.65
C ILE A 33 3.36 11.70 8.76
N ASP A 34 4.41 10.89 8.67
CA ASP A 34 5.49 10.96 9.66
C ASP A 34 6.24 12.28 9.54
N SER A 35 6.61 12.68 8.32
CA SER A 35 7.31 13.93 8.04
C SER A 35 6.52 15.19 8.42
N TRP A 36 5.22 15.26 8.10
CA TRP A 36 4.39 16.44 8.37
C TRP A 36 4.09 16.61 9.86
N PHE A 37 4.25 15.55 10.64
CA PHE A 37 4.01 15.53 12.08
C PHE A 37 5.30 15.33 12.89
N ASN A 38 6.49 15.36 12.26
CA ASN A 38 7.70 14.86 12.90
C ASN A 38 8.39 15.90 13.81
N VAL A 39 8.37 15.59 15.10
CA VAL A 39 9.54 15.26 15.96
C VAL A 39 10.52 16.39 16.33
N GLU A 40 10.65 17.48 15.59
CA GLU A 40 11.48 18.61 16.05
C GLU A 40 10.85 19.34 17.23
N ILE A 41 9.51 19.40 17.31
CA ILE A 41 8.82 19.98 18.48
C ILE A 41 8.98 19.04 19.69
N ASP A 42 8.88 17.72 19.48
CA ASP A 42 8.92 16.73 20.55
C ASP A 42 10.25 16.77 21.31
N ARG A 43 11.37 16.68 20.58
CA ARG A 43 12.70 16.68 21.21
C ARG A 43 13.10 18.05 21.72
N ALA A 44 12.87 19.12 20.96
CA ALA A 44 13.26 20.45 21.40
C ALA A 44 12.48 20.91 22.65
N MET A 45 11.23 20.47 22.80
CA MET A 45 10.42 20.78 23.98
C MET A 45 10.81 19.90 25.19
N GLU A 46 11.06 18.61 24.97
CA GLU A 46 11.57 17.71 26.01
C GLU A 46 12.94 18.17 26.53
N ASP A 47 13.87 18.49 25.62
CA ASP A 47 15.18 19.06 25.94
C ASP A 47 15.04 20.41 26.68
N ALA A 48 14.06 21.25 26.31
CA ALA A 48 13.82 22.52 26.99
C ALA A 48 13.24 22.34 28.40
N LEU A 49 12.35 21.37 28.61
CA LEU A 49 11.81 21.04 29.92
C LEU A 49 12.90 20.48 30.84
N GLU A 50 13.70 19.53 30.34
CA GLU A 50 14.82 18.96 31.07
C GLU A 50 15.82 20.05 31.46
N LEU A 51 16.16 20.95 30.53
CA LEU A 51 17.03 22.09 30.78
C LEU A 51 16.43 23.07 31.80
N SER A 52 15.12 23.32 31.75
CA SER A 52 14.40 24.18 32.70
C SER A 52 14.48 23.62 34.12
N GLN A 53 14.13 22.34 34.28
CA GLN A 53 14.16 21.63 35.56
C GLN A 53 15.59 21.58 36.12
N ALA A 54 16.58 21.21 35.30
CA ALA A 54 17.98 21.17 35.72
C ALA A 54 18.52 22.56 36.13
N SER A 55 18.11 23.62 35.43
CA SER A 55 18.45 25.01 35.74
C SER A 55 17.82 25.47 37.06
N LEU A 56 16.54 25.16 37.29
CA LEU A 56 15.85 25.46 38.55
C LEU A 56 16.51 24.73 39.73
N ASP A 57 16.77 23.44 39.57
CA ASP A 57 17.47 22.62 40.56
C ASP A 57 18.85 23.17 40.92
N GLN A 58 19.63 23.57 39.91
CA GLN A 58 20.94 24.17 40.12
C GLN A 58 20.82 25.50 40.88
N ARG A 59 19.82 26.33 40.55
CA ARG A 59 19.56 27.60 41.25
C ARG A 59 19.09 27.39 42.67
N MET A 60 18.17 26.45 42.91
CA MET A 60 17.73 26.07 44.26
C MET A 60 18.92 25.66 45.13
N ARG A 61 19.80 24.79 44.62
CA ARG A 61 21.03 24.40 45.33
C ARG A 61 21.99 25.56 45.55
N TRP A 62 22.16 26.44 44.57
CA TRP A 62 22.99 27.64 44.68
C TRP A 62 22.47 28.58 45.77
N HIS A 63 21.18 28.95 45.72
CA HIS A 63 20.55 29.85 46.68
C HIS A 63 20.47 29.25 48.08
N LEU A 64 20.26 27.93 48.21
CA LEU A 64 20.35 27.23 49.48
C LEU A 64 21.74 27.41 50.09
N LYS A 65 22.79 27.07 49.34
CA LYS A 65 24.19 27.19 49.81
C LYS A 65 24.58 28.63 50.12
N GLN A 66 24.17 29.58 49.28
CA GLN A 66 24.40 31.00 49.49
C GLN A 66 23.73 31.46 50.78
N THR A 67 22.46 31.10 51.02
CA THR A 67 21.72 31.50 52.23
C THR A 67 22.31 30.87 53.49
N GLN A 68 22.76 29.60 53.42
CA GLN A 68 23.51 28.97 54.50
C GLN A 68 24.78 29.74 54.87
N GLN A 69 25.53 30.25 53.89
CA GLN A 69 26.73 31.06 54.17
C GLN A 69 26.40 32.40 54.81
N LEU A 70 25.22 32.98 54.52
CA LEU A 70 24.79 34.23 55.14
C LEU A 70 24.43 34.05 56.62
N THR A 71 24.08 32.84 57.07
CA THR A 71 23.74 32.61 58.49
C THR A 71 24.95 32.82 59.40
N GLU A 72 26.17 32.54 58.94
CA GLU A 72 27.40 32.71 59.72
C GLU A 72 27.57 34.16 60.21
N LYS A 73 27.12 35.14 59.43
CA LYS A 73 27.15 36.57 59.81
C LYS A 73 26.10 36.94 60.85
N LEU A 74 25.02 36.16 60.94
CA LEU A 74 23.92 36.37 61.87
C LEU A 74 24.16 35.69 63.22
N GLU A 75 25.06 34.71 63.33
CA GLU A 75 25.35 34.00 64.57
C GLU A 75 25.93 34.93 65.67
N ASP A 76 26.74 35.92 65.27
CA ASP A 76 27.40 36.88 66.19
C ASP A 76 26.73 38.27 66.23
N SER A 77 25.60 38.45 65.53
CA SER A 77 24.93 39.74 65.41
C SER A 77 24.08 40.08 66.65
N SER A 78 24.27 41.29 67.19
CA SER A 78 23.44 41.81 68.29
C SER A 78 22.02 42.13 67.82
N GLU A 79 21.00 41.80 68.61
CA GLU A 79 19.57 42.01 68.28
C GLU A 79 19.24 43.43 67.81
N SER A 80 19.96 44.44 68.31
CA SER A 80 19.74 45.85 67.93
C SER A 80 20.18 46.21 66.50
N LEU A 81 21.05 45.40 65.89
CA LEU A 81 21.60 45.62 64.54
C LEU A 81 21.08 44.62 63.52
N VAL A 82 20.38 43.57 63.95
CA VAL A 82 19.89 42.49 63.08
C VAL A 82 19.03 43.02 61.93
N THR A 83 18.19 44.05 62.14
CA THR A 83 17.38 44.62 61.05
C THR A 83 18.23 45.22 59.93
N LEU A 84 19.31 45.93 60.28
CA LEU A 84 20.21 46.52 59.29
C LEU A 84 21.08 45.44 58.62
N GLU A 85 21.47 44.41 59.36
CA GLU A 85 22.23 43.30 58.80
C GLU A 85 21.39 42.50 57.80
N ILE A 86 20.11 42.25 58.10
CA ILE A 86 19.18 41.58 57.17
C ILE A 86 19.01 42.39 55.88
N GLU A 87 18.95 43.72 55.95
CA GLU A 87 18.95 44.58 54.76
C GLU A 87 20.22 44.39 53.93
N ASN A 88 21.40 44.49 54.56
CA ASN A 88 22.69 44.31 53.88
C ASN A 88 22.82 42.90 53.25
N LEU A 89 22.37 41.86 53.96
CA LEU A 89 22.42 40.49 53.47
C LEU A 89 21.45 40.30 52.30
N ARG A 90 20.25 40.88 52.36
CA ARG A 90 19.28 40.87 51.25
C ARG A 90 19.86 41.52 50.00
N GLU A 91 20.44 42.71 50.14
CA GLU A 91 21.08 43.43 49.03
C GLU A 91 22.27 42.64 48.47
N GLN A 92 23.14 42.10 49.34
CA GLN A 92 24.30 41.30 48.95
C GLN A 92 23.89 40.00 48.22
N SER A 93 22.82 39.36 48.68
CA SER A 93 22.36 38.08 48.14
C SER A 93 21.53 38.23 46.86
N GLY A 94 21.04 39.43 46.58
CA GLY A 94 20.06 39.68 45.52
C GLY A 94 18.69 39.06 45.83
N ALA A 95 18.35 38.92 47.12
CA ALA A 95 17.02 38.44 47.51
C ALA A 95 16.00 39.59 47.36
N SER A 96 14.78 39.26 46.93
CA SER A 96 13.66 40.21 46.93
C SER A 96 13.15 40.45 48.34
N GLU A 97 13.15 39.42 49.18
CA GLU A 97 12.77 39.52 50.60
C GLU A 97 13.71 38.65 51.43
N MET A 98 14.06 39.12 52.62
CA MET A 98 14.76 38.33 53.63
C MET A 98 14.14 38.57 55.00
N THR A 99 13.81 37.48 55.69
CA THR A 99 13.06 37.53 56.95
C THR A 99 13.67 36.57 57.96
N LEU A 100 14.00 37.07 59.14
CA LEU A 100 14.49 36.29 60.26
C LEU A 100 13.33 35.97 61.21
N PHE A 101 13.13 34.68 61.47
CA PHE A 101 12.09 34.17 62.35
C PHE A 101 12.67 33.55 63.62
N SER A 102 11.94 33.68 64.73
CA SER A 102 12.22 32.93 65.95
C SER A 102 11.88 31.44 65.76
N ARG A 103 12.28 30.60 66.72
CA ARG A 103 11.89 29.18 66.76
C ARG A 103 10.37 28.96 66.68
N GLN A 104 9.59 29.90 67.19
CA GLN A 104 8.11 29.85 67.21
C GLN A 104 7.47 30.45 65.94
N GLY A 105 8.27 30.86 64.93
CA GLY A 105 7.77 31.44 63.69
C GLY A 105 7.42 32.94 63.79
N ARG A 106 7.83 33.62 64.87
CA ARG A 106 7.62 35.07 65.02
C ARG A 106 8.67 35.84 64.24
N ILE A 107 8.27 36.89 63.53
CA ILE A 107 9.19 37.77 62.81
C ILE A 107 10.07 38.54 63.81
N ILE A 108 11.38 38.38 63.69
CA ILE A 108 12.40 39.13 64.44
C ILE A 108 12.83 40.35 63.63
N ALA A 109 13.14 40.14 62.35
CA ALA A 109 13.51 41.20 61.41
C ALA A 109 13.07 40.80 59.99
N SER A 110 12.82 41.79 59.15
CA SER A 110 12.39 41.61 57.78
C SER A 110 12.91 42.75 56.92
N SER A 111 13.31 42.46 55.69
CA SER A 111 13.68 43.41 54.66
C SER A 111 13.08 42.96 53.33
N SER A 112 12.51 43.90 52.58
CA SER A 112 11.93 43.65 51.24
C SER A 112 12.43 44.70 50.26
N ILE A 113 12.60 44.30 49.00
CA ILE A 113 12.93 45.18 47.88
C ILE A 113 11.77 46.11 47.52
N ASN A 114 10.54 45.69 47.80
CA ASN A 114 9.32 46.43 47.53
C ASN A 114 8.90 47.20 48.80
N PRO A 115 8.98 48.54 48.81
CA PRO A 115 8.62 49.33 49.99
C PRO A 115 7.13 49.24 50.38
N GLY A 116 6.29 48.68 49.51
CA GLY A 116 4.86 48.44 49.75
C GLY A 116 4.56 47.13 50.49
N ASP A 117 5.52 46.20 50.55
CA ASP A 117 5.37 44.91 51.23
C ASP A 117 5.68 45.07 52.73
N ILE A 118 4.67 45.52 53.48
CA ILE A 118 4.78 45.81 54.92
C ILE A 118 4.84 44.50 55.75
N LEU A 119 4.31 43.41 55.21
CA LEU A 119 4.30 42.10 55.86
C LEU A 119 5.12 41.11 55.01
N PRO A 120 6.08 40.40 55.61
CA PRO A 120 6.83 39.38 54.88
C PRO A 120 5.95 38.20 54.50
N SER A 121 6.34 37.50 53.45
CA SER A 121 5.66 36.27 53.04
C SER A 121 5.87 35.15 54.06
N LEU A 122 4.82 34.79 54.79
CA LEU A 122 4.89 33.78 55.84
C LEU A 122 4.94 32.35 55.25
N PRO A 123 5.79 31.46 55.77
CA PRO A 123 5.73 30.04 55.44
C PRO A 123 4.45 29.38 55.98
N ASP A 124 3.90 28.47 55.20
CA ASP A 124 2.78 27.61 55.62
C ASP A 124 3.19 26.62 56.72
N GLU A 125 2.19 26.07 57.42
CA GLU A 125 2.40 25.12 58.53
C GLU A 125 3.22 23.89 58.13
N HIS A 126 3.04 23.39 56.90
CA HIS A 126 3.79 22.24 56.40
C HIS A 126 5.28 22.53 56.24
N ILE A 127 5.65 23.76 55.88
CA ILE A 127 7.05 24.20 55.75
C ILE A 127 7.71 24.22 57.13
N TRP A 128 7.01 24.72 58.16
CA TRP A 128 7.48 24.69 59.53
C TRP A 128 7.71 23.27 60.06
N LEU A 129 6.84 22.32 59.69
CA LEU A 129 7.00 20.92 60.06
C LEU A 129 8.25 20.31 59.40
N GLN A 130 8.48 20.60 58.13
CA GLN A 130 9.64 20.12 57.39
C GLN A 130 10.95 20.71 57.91
N LEU A 131 10.97 22.01 58.24
CA LEU A 131 12.14 22.67 58.83
C LEU A 131 12.56 22.07 60.18
N ARG A 132 11.59 21.63 61.00
CA ARG A 132 11.88 20.93 62.26
C ARG A 132 12.53 19.56 62.05
N GLN A 133 12.31 18.94 60.91
CA GLN A 133 12.87 17.62 60.58
C GLN A 133 14.22 17.74 59.86
N ASN A 134 14.35 18.69 58.94
CA ASN A 134 15.47 18.74 57.98
C ASN A 134 16.37 19.98 58.13
N ALA A 135 16.09 20.88 59.09
CA ALA A 135 16.81 22.14 59.36
C ALA A 135 16.89 23.15 58.19
N GLU A 136 16.47 22.75 56.99
CA GLU A 136 16.43 23.54 55.77
C GLU A 136 15.22 23.21 54.90
N TYR A 137 14.85 24.17 54.06
CA TYR A 137 13.78 24.07 53.08
C TYR A 137 14.17 24.87 51.85
N VAL A 138 14.02 24.28 50.66
CA VAL A 138 14.12 25.00 49.39
C VAL A 138 13.06 24.48 48.43
N ALA A 139 12.29 25.40 47.86
CA ALA A 139 11.30 25.09 46.83
C ALA A 139 10.98 26.32 45.99
N VAL A 140 10.49 26.10 44.77
CA VAL A 140 9.83 27.14 43.99
C VAL A 140 8.39 27.26 44.50
N ALA A 141 7.96 28.46 44.85
CA ALA A 141 6.61 28.74 45.32
C ALA A 141 6.10 30.06 44.73
N PRO A 142 4.80 30.16 44.38
CA PRO A 142 4.19 31.44 44.04
C PRO A 142 4.13 32.32 45.29
N ILE A 143 4.56 33.58 45.18
CA ILE A 143 4.58 34.54 46.29
C ILE A 143 4.07 35.88 45.78
N HIS A 144 2.95 36.36 46.34
CA HIS A 144 2.26 37.62 45.98
C HIS A 144 1.95 37.74 44.47
N GLU A 145 0.68 37.93 44.09
CA GLU A 145 0.29 38.07 42.66
C GLU A 145 0.77 36.93 41.73
N GLU A 146 0.94 35.71 42.28
CA GLU A 146 1.40 34.51 41.56
C GLU A 146 2.84 34.57 40.99
N GLU A 147 3.68 35.51 41.44
CA GLU A 147 5.08 35.56 41.00
C GLU A 147 5.89 34.36 41.55
N LEU A 148 6.52 33.60 40.66
CA LEU A 148 7.31 32.43 41.04
C LEU A 148 8.65 32.85 41.66
N MET A 149 8.86 32.43 42.90
CA MET A 149 10.05 32.74 43.68
C MET A 149 10.69 31.45 44.21
N ILE A 150 12.01 31.44 44.35
CA ILE A 150 12.73 30.39 45.09
C ILE A 150 12.72 30.78 46.56
N ARG A 151 11.93 30.06 47.35
CA ARG A 151 11.91 30.20 48.81
C ARG A 151 12.98 29.31 49.41
N VAL A 152 13.93 29.93 50.11
CA VAL A 152 14.96 29.23 50.89
C VAL A 152 14.74 29.56 52.36
N ILE A 153 14.71 28.54 53.22
CA ILE A 153 14.70 28.73 54.67
C ILE A 153 15.76 27.84 55.29
N VAL A 154 16.62 28.42 56.11
CA VAL A 154 17.74 27.73 56.77
C VAL A 154 17.77 28.07 58.24
N THR A 155 18.23 27.14 59.07
CA THR A 155 18.39 27.36 60.50
C THR A 155 19.67 28.16 60.78
N VAL A 156 19.56 29.22 61.57
CA VAL A 156 20.68 30.02 62.10
C VAL A 156 21.02 29.51 63.50
N LYS A 157 22.30 29.20 63.76
CA LYS A 157 22.75 28.71 65.07
C LYS A 157 23.04 29.89 66.01
N ALA A 158 21.98 30.52 66.51
CA ALA A 158 22.07 31.49 67.59
C ALA A 158 21.85 30.81 68.96
N GLN A 159 21.88 31.59 70.06
CA GLN A 159 21.59 31.09 71.41
C GLN A 159 20.22 30.39 71.50
N GLU A 160 19.24 30.91 70.76
CA GLU A 160 18.01 30.18 70.42
C GLU A 160 17.98 29.92 68.90
N PRO A 161 17.55 28.72 68.44
CA PRO A 161 17.52 28.41 67.03
C PRO A 161 16.52 29.33 66.31
N GLN A 162 17.01 30.04 65.31
CA GLN A 162 16.24 30.96 64.47
C GLN A 162 16.20 30.43 63.04
N TYR A 163 15.29 30.94 62.22
CA TYR A 163 15.17 30.56 60.82
C TYR A 163 15.32 31.79 59.93
N LEU A 164 16.29 31.77 59.03
CA LEU A 164 16.47 32.78 58.00
C LEU A 164 15.73 32.33 56.74
N GLN A 165 14.73 33.11 56.34
CA GLN A 165 14.08 32.99 55.04
C GLN A 165 14.70 33.98 54.06
N ALA A 166 14.95 33.53 52.84
CA ALA A 166 15.27 34.38 51.70
C ALA A 166 14.40 33.98 50.49
N LEU A 167 13.85 35.00 49.82
CA LEU A 167 13.05 34.84 48.61
C LEU A 167 13.83 35.38 47.41
N TYR A 168 14.17 34.51 46.48
CA TYR A 168 14.92 34.87 45.28
C TYR A 168 14.03 34.85 44.04
N PRO A 169 14.11 35.85 43.15
CA PRO A 169 13.31 35.87 41.93
C PRO A 169 13.71 34.77 40.96
N VAL A 170 12.72 34.07 40.41
CA VAL A 170 12.94 33.17 39.26
C VAL A 170 12.96 34.03 38.00
N PRO A 171 14.04 33.99 37.17
CA PRO A 171 14.05 34.74 35.93
C PRO A 171 12.85 34.42 35.05
N VAL A 172 12.16 35.44 34.54
CA VAL A 172 10.92 35.36 33.72
C VAL A 172 10.99 34.27 32.63
N ARG A 173 12.16 34.12 32.00
CA ARG A 173 12.38 33.12 30.92
C ARG A 173 12.26 31.66 31.37
N ILE A 174 12.37 31.38 32.67
CA ILE A 174 12.22 30.03 33.26
C ILE A 174 10.77 29.84 33.74
N ALA A 175 10.15 30.89 34.29
CA ALA A 175 8.75 30.89 34.70
C ALA A 175 7.81 30.67 33.49
N ASP A 176 8.02 31.42 32.40
CA ASP A 176 7.24 31.27 31.16
C ASP A 176 7.36 29.86 30.56
N LEU A 177 8.53 29.23 30.70
CA LEU A 177 8.80 27.91 30.14
C LEU A 177 8.09 26.79 30.92
N ALA A 178 7.93 26.93 32.24
CA ALA A 178 7.24 25.94 33.07
C ALA A 178 5.73 25.86 32.72
N ASP A 179 5.05 27.00 32.62
CA ASP A 179 3.62 27.06 32.27
C ASP A 179 3.36 26.73 30.79
N SER A 180 4.25 27.16 29.89
CA SER A 180 4.09 26.94 28.44
C SER A 180 4.28 25.47 28.04
N VAL A 181 5.11 24.72 28.75
CA VAL A 181 5.42 23.32 28.42
C VAL A 181 4.26 22.38 28.82
N GLU A 182 3.61 22.60 29.95
CA GLU A 182 2.48 21.77 30.39
C GLU A 182 1.26 21.93 29.45
N PHE A 183 0.95 23.17 29.05
CA PHE A 183 -0.13 23.46 28.10
C PHE A 183 0.16 22.93 26.69
N ALA A 184 1.42 23.01 26.22
CA ALA A 184 1.82 22.52 24.91
C ALA A 184 1.79 20.98 24.84
N PHE A 185 2.17 20.27 25.92
CA PHE A 185 2.18 18.82 25.97
C PHE A 185 0.77 18.20 25.93
N VAL A 186 -0.18 18.81 26.66
CA VAL A 186 -1.59 18.37 26.64
C VAL A 186 -2.21 18.60 25.25
N ARG A 187 -1.98 19.77 24.64
CA ARG A 187 -2.46 20.07 23.28
C ARG A 187 -1.83 19.15 22.22
N TYR A 188 -0.58 18.74 22.44
CA TYR A 188 0.12 17.82 21.57
C TYR A 188 -0.45 16.39 21.63
N GLN A 189 -0.82 15.89 22.82
CA GLN A 189 -1.47 14.56 22.94
C GLN A 189 -2.78 14.48 22.16
N GLU A 190 -3.57 15.57 22.10
CA GLU A 190 -4.78 15.63 21.27
C GLU A 190 -4.47 15.47 19.77
N MET A 191 -3.35 16.02 19.30
CA MET A 191 -2.96 15.98 17.88
C MET A 191 -2.41 14.61 17.44
N ASN A 192 -1.67 13.93 18.33
CA ASN A 192 -1.07 12.63 18.04
C ASN A 192 -2.13 11.51 17.92
N PHE A 193 -3.30 11.67 18.55
CA PHE A 193 -4.42 10.73 18.45
C PHE A 193 -5.04 10.70 17.03
N LEU A 194 -4.99 11.81 16.31
CA LEU A 194 -5.47 11.89 14.93
C LEU A 194 -4.50 11.24 13.93
N ARG A 195 -3.19 11.22 14.21
CA ARG A 195 -2.17 10.67 13.30
C ARG A 195 -2.39 9.19 13.00
N ASN A 196 -2.58 8.38 14.05
CA ASN A 196 -2.84 6.95 13.88
C ASN A 196 -4.21 6.69 13.24
N SER A 197 -5.22 7.50 13.60
CA SER A 197 -6.56 7.42 13.02
C SER A 197 -6.55 7.74 11.52
N LEU A 198 -5.79 8.75 11.10
CA LEU A 198 -5.59 9.12 9.69
C LEU A 198 -4.82 8.04 8.92
N LYS A 199 -3.73 7.52 9.48
CA LYS A 199 -3.00 6.39 8.87
C LYS A 199 -3.92 5.20 8.64
N MET A 200 -4.71 4.83 9.64
CA MET A 200 -5.65 3.71 9.51
C MET A 200 -6.76 3.99 8.49
N SER A 201 -7.40 5.16 8.52
CA SER A 201 -8.50 5.48 7.60
C SER A 201 -8.03 5.49 6.15
N PHE A 202 -6.88 6.10 5.85
CA PHE A 202 -6.30 6.09 4.51
C PHE A 202 -5.82 4.71 4.08
N SER A 203 -5.20 3.93 4.98
CA SER A 203 -4.78 2.56 4.68
C SER A 203 -5.98 1.67 4.34
N LEU A 204 -7.10 1.83 5.07
CA LEU A 204 -8.36 1.13 4.78
C LEU A 204 -8.95 1.56 3.43
N ALA A 205 -8.97 2.87 3.14
CA ALA A 205 -9.46 3.38 1.87
C ALA A 205 -8.64 2.85 0.69
N LEU A 206 -7.30 2.87 0.78
CA LEU A 206 -6.40 2.37 -0.25
C LEU A 206 -6.56 0.85 -0.46
N SER A 207 -6.74 0.10 0.64
CA SER A 207 -7.00 -1.34 0.61
C SER A 207 -8.34 -1.67 -0.04
N LEU A 208 -9.37 -0.86 0.21
CA LEU A 208 -10.68 -1.00 -0.43
C LEU A 208 -10.59 -0.75 -1.94
N VAL A 209 -9.84 0.28 -2.36
CA VAL A 209 -9.59 0.56 -3.78
C VAL A 209 -8.86 -0.63 -4.43
N LEU A 210 -7.81 -1.15 -3.79
CA LEU A 210 -7.08 -2.32 -4.29
C LEU A 210 -7.99 -3.56 -4.42
N LEU A 211 -8.84 -3.81 -3.42
CA LEU A 211 -9.82 -4.90 -3.44
C LEU A 211 -10.83 -4.73 -4.58
N MET A 212 -11.33 -3.52 -4.79
CA MET A 212 -12.25 -3.21 -5.89
C MET A 212 -11.59 -3.40 -7.26
N SER A 213 -10.34 -2.96 -7.42
CA SER A 213 -9.56 -3.21 -8.64
C SER A 213 -9.34 -4.70 -8.88
N LEU A 214 -9.06 -5.49 -7.84
CA LEU A 214 -8.93 -6.95 -7.94
C LEU A 214 -10.22 -7.61 -8.40
N LEU A 215 -11.36 -7.25 -7.80
CA LEU A 215 -12.67 -7.78 -8.19
C LEU A 215 -13.04 -7.38 -9.63
N ALA A 216 -12.77 -6.14 -10.02
CA ALA A 216 -12.96 -5.66 -11.39
C ALA A 216 -12.08 -6.43 -12.38
N ALA A 217 -10.81 -6.70 -12.06
CA ALA A 217 -9.92 -7.48 -12.91
C ALA A 217 -10.42 -8.92 -13.10
N ILE A 218 -10.89 -9.56 -12.02
CA ILE A 218 -11.50 -10.90 -12.10
C ILE A 218 -12.75 -10.88 -12.97
N TRP A 219 -13.62 -9.87 -12.81
CA TRP A 219 -14.83 -9.73 -13.61
C TRP A 219 -14.49 -9.57 -15.11
N VAL A 220 -13.56 -8.67 -15.45
CA VAL A 220 -13.10 -8.47 -16.84
C VAL A 220 -12.51 -9.76 -17.41
N ALA A 221 -11.76 -10.53 -16.62
CA ALA A 221 -11.23 -11.82 -17.05
C ALA A 221 -12.36 -12.81 -17.39
N PHE A 222 -13.41 -12.90 -16.58
CA PHE A 222 -14.57 -13.76 -16.88
C PHE A 222 -15.29 -13.35 -18.17
N ILE A 223 -15.52 -12.05 -18.38
CA ILE A 223 -16.12 -11.54 -19.62
C ILE A 223 -15.25 -11.91 -20.82
N SER A 224 -13.93 -11.72 -20.71
CA SER A 224 -12.97 -12.00 -21.79
C SER A 224 -12.95 -13.49 -22.17
N ILE A 225 -13.08 -14.39 -21.17
CA ILE A 225 -13.17 -15.84 -21.43
C ILE A 225 -14.38 -16.15 -22.30
N ARG A 226 -15.55 -15.58 -21.97
CA ARG A 226 -16.80 -15.87 -22.66
C ARG A 226 -16.87 -15.24 -24.05
N ASN A 227 -16.39 -14.02 -24.21
CA ASN A 227 -16.58 -13.24 -25.44
C ASN A 227 -15.45 -13.41 -26.45
N ILE A 228 -14.23 -13.70 -26.00
CA ILE A 228 -13.05 -13.77 -26.89
C ILE A 228 -12.45 -15.17 -26.89
N ILE A 229 -12.10 -15.71 -25.72
CA ILE A 229 -11.33 -16.97 -25.65
C ILE A 229 -12.18 -18.17 -26.09
N ALA A 230 -13.45 -18.23 -25.70
CA ALA A 230 -14.33 -19.34 -26.04
C ALA A 230 -14.61 -19.45 -27.55
N PRO A 231 -15.02 -18.39 -28.28
CA PRO A 231 -15.25 -18.48 -29.72
C PRO A 231 -13.97 -18.78 -30.51
N VAL A 232 -12.81 -18.22 -30.10
CA VAL A 232 -11.51 -18.55 -30.71
C VAL A 232 -11.21 -20.05 -30.54
N LYS A 233 -11.49 -20.62 -29.37
CA LYS A 233 -11.30 -22.06 -29.13
C LYS A 233 -12.22 -22.92 -29.99
N GLU A 234 -13.47 -22.49 -30.22
CA GLU A 234 -14.39 -23.18 -31.13
C GLU A 234 -13.94 -23.09 -32.58
N LEU A 235 -13.40 -21.95 -33.04
CA LEU A 235 -12.78 -21.83 -34.36
C LEU A 235 -11.58 -22.77 -34.54
N VAL A 236 -10.72 -22.89 -33.51
CA VAL A 236 -9.60 -23.85 -33.54
C VAL A 236 -10.10 -25.29 -33.68
N LYS A 237 -11.17 -25.67 -32.98
CA LYS A 237 -11.77 -27.00 -33.16
C LYS A 237 -12.40 -27.16 -34.54
N GLY A 238 -13.15 -26.16 -35.02
CA GLY A 238 -13.81 -26.18 -36.32
C GLY A 238 -12.81 -26.33 -37.47
N THR A 239 -11.73 -25.54 -37.45
CA THR A 239 -10.64 -25.66 -38.42
C THR A 239 -9.99 -27.05 -38.41
N GLN A 240 -9.82 -27.66 -37.23
CA GLN A 240 -9.32 -29.03 -37.12
C GLN A 240 -10.32 -30.07 -37.65
N ALA A 241 -11.63 -29.87 -37.46
CA ALA A 241 -12.68 -30.72 -38.03
C ALA A 241 -12.66 -30.66 -39.58
N VAL A 242 -12.55 -29.47 -40.15
CA VAL A 242 -12.42 -29.26 -41.60
C VAL A 242 -11.17 -29.95 -42.16
N ALA A 243 -10.04 -29.85 -41.45
CA ALA A 243 -8.79 -30.54 -41.83
C ALA A 243 -8.94 -32.08 -41.82
N SER A 244 -9.87 -32.62 -41.04
CA SER A 244 -10.21 -34.05 -41.03
C SER A 244 -11.29 -34.46 -42.03
N GLY A 245 -11.77 -33.55 -42.89
CA GLY A 245 -12.75 -33.82 -43.93
C GLY A 245 -14.22 -33.66 -43.51
N HIS A 246 -14.49 -33.13 -42.32
CA HIS A 246 -15.84 -32.85 -41.84
C HIS A 246 -16.23 -31.40 -42.16
N TYR A 247 -16.95 -31.18 -43.27
CA TYR A 247 -17.30 -29.84 -43.76
C TYR A 247 -18.71 -29.38 -43.34
N ASP A 248 -19.53 -30.28 -42.79
CA ASP A 248 -20.95 -30.02 -42.51
C ASP A 248 -21.19 -29.29 -41.18
N GLN A 249 -20.13 -29.07 -40.40
CA GLN A 249 -20.23 -28.46 -39.07
C GLN A 249 -20.18 -26.92 -39.18
N GLN A 250 -21.28 -26.27 -38.82
CA GLN A 250 -21.36 -24.80 -38.69
C GLN A 250 -21.13 -24.37 -37.24
N LEU A 251 -20.30 -23.34 -37.07
CA LEU A 251 -20.05 -22.75 -35.76
C LEU A 251 -21.09 -21.65 -35.47
N PRO A 252 -21.58 -21.53 -34.22
CA PRO A 252 -22.54 -20.49 -33.86
C PRO A 252 -21.90 -19.09 -33.92
N VAL A 253 -22.58 -18.14 -34.58
CA VAL A 253 -22.16 -16.73 -34.63
C VAL A 253 -22.70 -16.01 -33.39
N ILE A 254 -21.86 -15.88 -32.36
CA ILE A 254 -22.25 -15.32 -31.05
C ILE A 254 -21.97 -13.80 -30.97
N ALA A 255 -20.91 -13.33 -31.63
CA ALA A 255 -20.48 -11.93 -31.59
C ALA A 255 -20.87 -11.19 -32.88
N GLN A 256 -21.09 -9.87 -32.80
CA GLN A 256 -21.34 -8.98 -33.94
C GLN A 256 -20.12 -8.09 -34.26
N ASP A 257 -18.95 -8.49 -33.78
CA ASP A 257 -17.66 -7.81 -33.99
C ASP A 257 -16.83 -8.54 -35.07
N ASP A 258 -15.54 -8.19 -35.17
CA ASP A 258 -14.58 -8.82 -36.09
C ASP A 258 -14.50 -10.35 -35.90
N LEU A 259 -14.71 -10.84 -34.67
CA LEU A 259 -14.70 -12.27 -34.38
C LEU A 259 -15.96 -12.93 -34.92
N GLY A 260 -17.11 -12.26 -34.80
CA GLY A 260 -18.35 -12.65 -35.45
C GLY A 260 -18.24 -12.74 -36.97
N PHE A 261 -17.62 -11.72 -37.57
CA PHE A 261 -17.32 -11.69 -38.99
C PHE A 261 -16.43 -12.88 -39.40
N LEU A 262 -15.38 -13.17 -38.63
CA LEU A 262 -14.49 -14.30 -38.89
C LEU A 262 -15.20 -15.65 -38.82
N VAL A 263 -16.08 -15.86 -37.84
CA VAL A 263 -16.90 -17.09 -37.75
C VAL A 263 -17.82 -17.22 -38.96
N LYS A 264 -18.44 -16.11 -39.40
CA LYS A 264 -19.29 -16.10 -40.58
C LYS A 264 -18.50 -16.44 -41.85
N SER A 265 -17.35 -15.82 -42.06
CA SER A 265 -16.47 -16.13 -43.20
C SER A 265 -15.96 -17.57 -43.17
N PHE A 266 -15.66 -18.11 -41.99
CA PHE A 266 -15.28 -19.51 -41.81
C PHE A 266 -16.42 -20.44 -42.23
N ASN A 267 -17.65 -20.20 -41.76
CA ASN A 267 -18.83 -21.00 -42.13
C ASN A 267 -19.15 -20.92 -43.63
N ASP A 268 -19.05 -19.73 -44.24
CA ASP A 268 -19.26 -19.56 -45.68
C ASP A 268 -18.23 -20.35 -46.49
N MET A 269 -16.96 -20.33 -46.05
CA MET A 269 -15.89 -21.09 -46.69
C MET A 269 -16.13 -22.60 -46.58
N THR A 270 -16.46 -23.12 -45.38
CA THR A 270 -16.70 -24.56 -45.19
C THR A 270 -17.91 -25.05 -45.96
N HIS A 271 -18.99 -24.25 -46.00
CA HIS A 271 -20.16 -24.54 -46.82
C HIS A 271 -19.81 -24.64 -48.32
N ARG A 272 -19.02 -23.69 -48.86
CA ARG A 272 -18.58 -23.73 -50.27
C ARG A 272 -17.75 -24.98 -50.58
N ILE A 273 -16.88 -25.40 -49.65
CA ILE A 273 -16.10 -26.63 -49.82
C ILE A 273 -17.02 -27.87 -49.81
N ALA A 274 -18.00 -27.93 -48.91
CA ALA A 274 -18.97 -29.02 -48.84
C ALA A 274 -19.74 -29.17 -50.17
N VAL A 275 -20.27 -28.05 -50.69
CA VAL A 275 -20.99 -28.03 -51.97
C VAL A 275 -20.10 -28.47 -53.13
N ALA A 276 -18.88 -27.93 -53.24
CA ALA A 276 -17.96 -28.30 -54.31
C ALA A 276 -17.58 -29.79 -54.28
N ARG A 277 -17.44 -30.38 -53.08
CA ARG A 277 -17.21 -31.81 -52.90
C ARG A 277 -18.40 -32.64 -53.38
N ASP A 278 -19.62 -32.24 -53.01
CA ASP A 278 -20.83 -32.96 -53.41
C ASP A 278 -21.07 -32.88 -54.92
N GLU A 279 -20.84 -31.73 -55.55
CA GLU A 279 -20.87 -31.57 -57.00
C GLU A 279 -19.85 -32.49 -57.69
N THR A 280 -18.61 -32.52 -57.18
CA THR A 280 -17.56 -33.41 -57.70
C THR A 280 -17.95 -34.89 -57.55
N ARG A 281 -18.58 -35.25 -56.43
CA ARG A 281 -19.06 -36.61 -56.17
C ARG A 281 -20.19 -37.01 -57.12
N GLN A 282 -21.16 -36.11 -57.35
CA GLN A 282 -22.25 -36.32 -58.29
C GLN A 282 -21.74 -36.47 -59.73
N ALA A 283 -20.81 -35.60 -60.15
CA ALA A 283 -20.17 -35.72 -61.46
C ALA A 283 -19.43 -37.06 -61.61
N GLY A 284 -18.76 -37.53 -60.56
CA GLY A 284 -18.14 -38.85 -60.53
C GLY A 284 -19.14 -40.00 -60.72
N PHE A 285 -20.30 -39.96 -60.05
CA PHE A 285 -21.35 -40.96 -60.26
C PHE A 285 -21.93 -40.93 -61.67
N GLU A 286 -22.12 -39.74 -62.26
CA GLU A 286 -22.63 -39.61 -63.62
C GLU A 286 -21.65 -40.22 -64.63
N VAL A 287 -20.34 -39.94 -64.47
CA VAL A 287 -19.30 -40.53 -65.32
C VAL A 287 -19.27 -42.06 -65.18
N GLU A 288 -19.38 -42.58 -63.96
CA GLU A 288 -19.38 -44.03 -63.73
C GLU A 288 -20.63 -44.70 -64.34
N ASN A 289 -21.81 -44.08 -64.19
CA ASN A 289 -23.05 -44.56 -64.80
C ASN A 289 -22.97 -44.55 -66.34
N GLN A 290 -22.44 -43.48 -66.93
CA GLN A 290 -22.22 -43.39 -68.38
C GLN A 290 -21.25 -44.47 -68.88
N ARG A 291 -20.18 -44.71 -68.12
CA ARG A 291 -19.22 -45.77 -68.42
C ARG A 291 -19.87 -47.15 -68.36
N ALA A 292 -20.60 -47.47 -67.30
CA ALA A 292 -21.32 -48.74 -67.15
C ALA A 292 -22.36 -48.96 -68.27
N TYR A 293 -23.05 -47.89 -68.69
CA TYR A 293 -23.99 -47.94 -69.81
C TYR A 293 -23.28 -48.27 -71.15
N LEU A 294 -22.17 -47.58 -71.46
CA LEU A 294 -21.37 -47.86 -72.66
C LEU A 294 -20.79 -49.27 -72.66
N GLU A 295 -20.28 -49.75 -71.53
CA GLU A 295 -19.77 -51.13 -71.40
C GLU A 295 -20.89 -52.17 -71.63
N THR A 296 -22.10 -51.92 -71.12
CA THR A 296 -23.27 -52.78 -71.33
C THR A 296 -23.71 -52.82 -72.80
N ILE A 297 -23.74 -51.66 -73.48
CA ILE A 297 -24.04 -51.60 -74.92
C ILE A 297 -22.97 -52.35 -75.71
N LEU A 298 -21.70 -52.07 -75.48
CA LEU A 298 -20.60 -52.71 -76.20
C LEU A 298 -20.63 -54.23 -76.01
N GLY A 299 -20.93 -54.71 -74.80
CA GLY A 299 -21.09 -56.13 -74.49
C GLY A 299 -22.26 -56.82 -75.21
N ASN A 300 -23.38 -56.11 -75.41
CA ASN A 300 -24.61 -56.66 -76.00
C ASN A 300 -24.80 -56.39 -77.50
N LEU A 301 -23.95 -55.57 -78.13
CA LEU A 301 -23.97 -55.38 -79.59
C LEU A 301 -23.70 -56.71 -80.30
N THR A 302 -24.51 -57.01 -81.33
CA THR A 302 -24.34 -58.17 -82.21
C THR A 302 -23.25 -57.97 -83.26
N ALA A 303 -22.95 -56.72 -83.61
CA ALA A 303 -21.82 -56.37 -84.46
C ALA A 303 -20.50 -56.41 -83.67
N GLY A 304 -19.45 -56.97 -84.27
CA GLY A 304 -18.11 -56.98 -83.69
C GLY A 304 -17.48 -55.60 -83.73
N VAL A 305 -17.02 -55.11 -82.59
CA VAL A 305 -16.35 -53.81 -82.44
C VAL A 305 -14.93 -54.05 -81.94
N ILE A 306 -13.94 -53.57 -82.70
CA ILE A 306 -12.52 -53.56 -82.34
C ILE A 306 -12.01 -52.13 -82.51
N SER A 307 -11.39 -51.56 -81.48
CA SER A 307 -10.76 -50.23 -81.55
C SER A 307 -9.25 -50.34 -81.56
N PHE A 308 -8.59 -49.40 -82.23
CA PHE A 308 -7.13 -49.33 -82.34
C PHE A 308 -6.59 -48.02 -81.78
N ASP A 309 -5.35 -48.03 -81.29
CA ASP A 309 -4.61 -46.81 -80.95
C ASP A 309 -3.96 -46.17 -82.20
N ALA A 310 -3.31 -45.01 -82.02
CA ALA A 310 -2.64 -44.28 -83.10
C ALA A 310 -1.47 -45.07 -83.74
N LEU A 311 -1.04 -46.17 -83.12
CA LEU A 311 0.01 -47.07 -83.60
C LEU A 311 -0.56 -48.40 -84.14
N TYR A 312 -1.86 -48.45 -84.40
CA TYR A 312 -2.60 -49.62 -84.89
C TYR A 312 -2.58 -50.83 -83.95
N LYS A 313 -2.39 -50.62 -82.65
CA LYS A 313 -2.52 -51.68 -81.64
C LYS A 313 -3.96 -51.79 -81.17
N ILE A 314 -4.42 -53.01 -80.92
CA ILE A 314 -5.78 -53.23 -80.42
C ILE A 314 -5.92 -52.67 -79.01
N ARG A 315 -6.93 -51.82 -78.81
CA ARG A 315 -7.21 -51.18 -77.52
C ARG A 315 -8.39 -51.81 -76.82
N THR A 316 -9.47 -52.12 -77.55
CA THR A 316 -10.63 -52.81 -77.02
C THR A 316 -11.26 -53.72 -78.08
N ALA A 317 -11.88 -54.81 -77.63
CA ALA A 317 -12.71 -55.67 -78.48
C ALA A 317 -13.95 -56.11 -77.69
N ASN A 318 -15.11 -56.17 -78.35
CA ASN A 318 -16.35 -56.62 -77.69
C ASN A 318 -16.59 -58.13 -77.84
N GLN A 319 -17.57 -58.66 -77.09
CA GLN A 319 -17.92 -60.09 -77.12
C GLN A 319 -18.44 -60.56 -78.49
N ALA A 320 -19.04 -59.68 -79.30
CA ALA A 320 -19.42 -60.04 -80.66
C ALA A 320 -18.22 -60.21 -81.60
N ALA A 321 -17.10 -59.49 -81.40
CA ALA A 321 -15.87 -59.73 -82.15
C ALA A 321 -15.34 -61.16 -81.93
N TYR A 322 -15.42 -61.65 -80.68
CA TYR A 322 -15.14 -63.07 -80.39
C TYR A 322 -16.10 -64.01 -81.14
N ARG A 323 -17.41 -63.74 -81.09
CA ARG A 323 -18.42 -64.57 -81.78
C ARG A 323 -18.26 -64.59 -83.30
N ILE A 324 -17.77 -63.52 -83.91
CA ILE A 324 -17.57 -63.43 -85.36
C ILE A 324 -16.24 -64.08 -85.76
N PHE A 325 -15.12 -63.69 -85.14
CA PHE A 325 -13.80 -64.17 -85.52
C PHE A 325 -13.43 -65.53 -84.90
N HIS A 326 -14.21 -66.03 -83.93
CA HIS A 326 -13.97 -67.28 -83.19
C HIS A 326 -12.61 -67.33 -82.46
N ILE A 327 -11.97 -66.18 -82.26
CA ILE A 327 -10.71 -66.02 -81.54
C ILE A 327 -10.88 -65.02 -80.40
N HIS A 328 -10.26 -65.28 -79.26
CA HIS A 328 -10.30 -64.39 -78.09
C HIS A 328 -9.47 -63.12 -78.34
N VAL A 329 -10.04 -62.17 -79.10
CA VAL A 329 -9.40 -60.89 -79.46
C VAL A 329 -8.91 -60.11 -78.22
N ASN A 330 -9.54 -60.32 -77.05
CA ASN A 330 -9.09 -59.75 -75.77
C ASN A 330 -7.67 -60.17 -75.36
N GLN A 331 -7.18 -61.33 -75.81
CA GLN A 331 -5.81 -61.79 -75.56
C GLN A 331 -4.76 -61.02 -76.39
N PHE A 332 -5.20 -60.31 -77.43
CA PHE A 332 -4.36 -59.54 -78.34
C PHE A 332 -4.44 -58.02 -78.09
N ILE A 333 -5.06 -57.59 -76.99
CA ILE A 333 -5.04 -56.19 -76.55
C ILE A 333 -3.59 -55.75 -76.31
N GLY A 334 -3.18 -54.64 -76.93
CA GLY A 334 -1.82 -54.09 -76.89
C GLY A 334 -0.89 -54.57 -78.01
N TYR A 335 -1.31 -55.54 -78.83
CA TYR A 335 -0.56 -56.01 -80.00
C TYR A 335 -1.04 -55.31 -81.29
N ARG A 336 -0.15 -55.18 -82.29
CA ARG A 336 -0.49 -54.62 -83.60
C ARG A 336 -1.48 -55.53 -84.33
N ALA A 337 -2.46 -54.95 -85.00
CA ALA A 337 -3.51 -55.68 -85.73
C ALA A 337 -2.97 -56.74 -86.70
N ASP A 338 -1.80 -56.47 -87.29
CA ASP A 338 -1.08 -57.32 -88.24
C ASP A 338 -0.76 -58.73 -87.68
N PHE A 339 -0.74 -58.90 -86.35
CA PHE A 339 -0.46 -60.17 -85.68
C PHE A 339 -1.65 -61.16 -85.66
N ILE A 340 -2.88 -60.72 -85.93
CA ILE A 340 -4.05 -61.59 -85.84
C ILE A 340 -4.21 -62.46 -87.09
N GLY A 341 -3.78 -62.00 -88.26
CA GLY A 341 -3.89 -62.73 -89.52
C GLY A 341 -2.87 -63.86 -89.71
N THR A 342 -2.07 -64.18 -88.69
CA THR A 342 -0.97 -65.16 -88.77
C THR A 342 -1.22 -66.45 -87.97
N TYR A 343 -2.39 -66.62 -87.35
CA TYR A 343 -2.78 -67.80 -86.57
C TYR A 343 -4.12 -68.39 -86.98
#